data_AF-A0A7S2EYU2-F1
#
_entry.id   AF-A0A7S2EYU2-F1
#
_cell.length_a   1.000
_cell.length_b   1.000
_cell.length_c   1.000
_cell.angle_alpha   90.00
_cell.angle_beta   90.00
_cell.angle_gamma   90.00
#
_symmetry.space_group_name_H-M   'P 1'
#
loop_
_entity.id
_entity.type
_entity.pdbx_description
1 polymer ?
#
loop_
_entity_poly.entity_id
_entity_poly.type
_entity_poly.pdbx_seq_one_letter_code
_entity_poly.pdbx_strand_id
1 'polypeptide(L)'
;VYFNGGCRHASYTCICGSGNNGSVLHYGHAGAPNSKLIKDGDMCLFDMGGEYHCYGSDITCSFPANGKFTEDQKAIYNSVLAAQLACFDFIKPGVSWVDA
;
A
#
# COMPACT_ATOMS: atom_id res chain seq x y z
N VAL A 1 0.39 -5.87 -14.93
CA VAL A 1 0.25 -4.57 -15.61
C VAL A 1 0.63 -4.74 -17.08
N TYR A 2 1.91 -4.69 -17.46
CA TYR A 2 2.34 -4.57 -18.87
C TYR A 2 1.82 -5.59 -19.90
N PHE A 3 1.62 -6.86 -19.53
CA PHE A 3 1.35 -7.94 -20.50
C PHE A 3 -0.07 -8.52 -20.44
N ASN A 4 -0.71 -8.44 -19.27
CA ASN A 4 -2.00 -9.07 -18.98
C ASN A 4 -2.94 -8.04 -18.34
N GLY A 5 -4.23 -8.05 -18.70
CA GLY A 5 -5.25 -7.18 -18.08
C GLY A 5 -5.39 -5.79 -18.70
N GLY A 6 -4.74 -5.49 -19.82
CA GLY A 6 -4.97 -4.27 -20.62
C GLY A 6 -4.30 -2.98 -20.12
N CYS A 7 -3.70 -2.99 -18.93
CA CYS A 7 -2.97 -1.83 -18.39
C CYS A 7 -1.52 -1.79 -18.89
N ARG A 8 -1.23 -1.05 -19.96
CA ARG A 8 0.14 -0.92 -20.48
C ARG A 8 1.07 -0.11 -19.57
N HIS A 9 0.51 0.75 -18.72
CA HIS A 9 1.27 1.60 -17.79
C HIS A 9 0.84 1.31 -16.35
N ALA A 10 1.75 1.57 -15.40
CA ALA A 10 1.39 1.73 -14.00
C ALA A 10 1.02 3.20 -13.76
N SER A 11 0.09 3.46 -12.84
CA SER A 11 -0.33 4.81 -12.49
C SER A 11 0.81 5.65 -11.89
N TYR A 12 1.74 4.97 -11.20
CA TYR A 12 2.92 5.54 -10.55
C TYR A 12 4.00 4.46 -10.37
N THR A 13 5.21 4.87 -9.98
CA THR A 13 6.30 3.95 -9.65
C THR A 13 5.91 3.08 -8.46
N CYS A 14 5.91 1.75 -8.63
CA CYS A 14 5.57 0.82 -7.56
C CYS A 14 6.43 1.01 -6.31
N ILE A 15 5.79 1.02 -5.15
CA ILE A 15 6.43 1.15 -3.84
C ILE A 15 6.41 -0.24 -3.21
N CYS A 16 7.57 -0.89 -3.08
CA CYS A 16 7.66 -2.25 -2.55
C CYS A 16 8.49 -2.28 -1.26
N GLY A 17 7.97 -1.64 -0.21
CA GLY A 17 8.65 -1.52 1.08
C GLY A 17 8.58 -2.81 1.91
N SER A 18 9.71 -3.23 2.49
CA SER A 18 9.78 -4.31 3.48
C SER A 18 10.57 -3.90 4.72
N GLY A 19 10.16 -4.36 5.90
CA GLY A 19 10.72 -3.92 7.18
C GLY A 19 10.66 -2.40 7.31
N ASN A 20 11.75 -1.77 7.73
CA ASN A 20 11.82 -0.31 7.91
C ASN A 20 11.57 0.51 6.62
N ASN A 21 11.73 -0.09 5.44
CA ASN A 21 11.44 0.61 4.18
C ASN A 21 9.94 0.89 4.02
N GLY A 22 9.05 0.15 4.71
CA GLY A 22 7.62 0.46 4.76
C GLY A 22 7.30 1.80 5.43
N SER A 23 8.26 2.37 6.19
CA SER A 23 8.12 3.69 6.80
C SER A 23 8.54 4.85 5.89
N VAL A 24 9.05 4.57 4.69
CA VAL A 24 9.40 5.58 3.68
C VAL A 24 8.25 5.69 2.68
N LEU A 25 7.46 6.76 2.79
CA LEU A 25 6.17 6.87 2.10
C LEU A 25 6.25 6.63 0.59
N HIS A 26 7.22 7.24 -0.10
CA HIS A 26 7.45 7.04 -1.54
C HIS A 26 8.75 6.28 -1.82
N TYR A 27 8.96 5.14 -1.15
CA TYR A 27 10.03 4.19 -1.50
C TYR A 27 9.88 3.69 -2.96
N GLY A 28 10.94 3.14 -3.56
CA GLY A 28 10.89 2.56 -4.90
C GLY A 28 11.36 3.47 -6.05
N HIS A 29 11.53 4.76 -5.81
CA HIS A 29 12.20 5.67 -6.75
C HIS A 29 13.69 5.32 -6.94
N ALA A 30 14.35 5.93 -7.93
CA ALA A 30 15.74 5.59 -8.31
C ALA A 30 16.78 5.69 -7.16
N GLY A 31 16.55 6.54 -6.16
CA GLY A 31 17.43 6.68 -4.98
C GLY A 31 17.21 5.61 -3.91
N ALA A 32 16.08 4.89 -3.98
CA ALA A 32 15.72 3.82 -3.06
C ALA A 32 14.95 2.72 -3.83
N PRO A 33 15.62 2.02 -4.78
CA PRO A 33 14.98 1.42 -5.96
C PRO A 33 14.41 0.01 -5.73
N ASN A 34 13.62 -0.19 -4.67
CA ASN A 34 13.02 -1.50 -4.33
C ASN A 34 14.02 -2.66 -4.24
N SER A 35 15.26 -2.38 -3.80
CA SER A 35 16.38 -3.33 -3.85
C SER A 35 16.62 -4.13 -2.57
N LYS A 36 15.85 -3.89 -1.50
CA LYS A 36 16.01 -4.61 -0.23
C LYS A 36 15.49 -6.04 -0.36
N LEU A 37 16.31 -7.02 0.03
CA LEU A 37 15.88 -8.40 0.23
C LEU A 37 14.84 -8.45 1.38
N ILE A 38 13.68 -9.04 1.09
CA ILE A 38 12.63 -9.31 2.08
C ILE A 38 13.11 -10.41 3.02
N LYS A 39 12.98 -10.20 4.34
CA LYS A 39 13.40 -11.17 5.36
C LYS A 39 12.20 -11.78 6.07
N ASP A 40 12.41 -12.97 6.64
CA ASP A 40 11.44 -13.56 7.55
C ASP A 40 11.14 -12.60 8.72
N GLY A 41 9.86 -12.50 9.09
CA GLY A 41 9.37 -11.56 10.10
C GLY A 41 9.20 -10.11 9.64
N ASP A 42 9.64 -9.72 8.44
CA ASP A 42 9.37 -8.37 7.92
C ASP A 42 7.86 -8.16 7.69
N MET A 43 7.37 -6.95 7.99
CA MET A 43 6.16 -6.44 7.33
C MET A 43 6.50 -5.97 5.93
N CYS A 44 5.62 -6.27 4.97
CA CYS A 44 5.61 -5.68 3.64
C CYS A 44 4.50 -4.63 3.57
N LEU A 45 4.78 -3.49 2.92
CA LEU A 45 3.81 -2.49 2.51
C LEU A 45 4.04 -2.24 1.03
N PHE A 46 3.10 -2.73 0.22
CA PHE A 46 3.16 -2.64 -1.23
C PHE A 46 2.08 -1.70 -1.73
N ASP A 47 2.49 -0.61 -2.36
CA ASP A 47 1.62 0.39 -2.95
C ASP A 47 1.81 0.41 -4.46
N MET A 48 0.79 -0.06 -5.19
CA MET A 48 0.88 -0.32 -6.61
C MET A 48 -0.48 -0.19 -7.30
N GLY A 49 -0.48 0.42 -8.49
CA GLY A 49 -1.68 0.58 -9.29
C GLY A 49 -1.43 0.51 -10.79
N GLY A 50 -2.37 -0.10 -11.52
CA GLY A 50 -2.37 -0.12 -12.98
C GLY A 50 -3.12 1.08 -13.53
N GLU A 51 -2.68 1.56 -14.69
CA GLU A 51 -3.40 2.57 -15.45
C GLU A 51 -4.15 1.92 -16.62
N TYR A 52 -5.45 2.21 -16.74
CA TYR A 52 -6.30 1.74 -17.82
C TYR A 52 -6.96 2.91 -18.53
N HIS A 53 -6.66 3.10 -19.82
CA HIS A 53 -7.13 4.26 -20.60
C HIS A 53 -6.93 5.61 -19.88
N CYS A 54 -5.75 5.82 -19.28
CA CYS A 54 -5.40 7.00 -18.49
C CYS A 54 -6.20 7.19 -17.19
N TYR A 55 -7.00 6.20 -16.76
CA TYR A 55 -7.56 6.13 -15.40
C TYR A 55 -6.61 5.31 -14.52
N GLY A 56 -6.13 5.92 -13.44
CA GLY A 56 -5.25 5.25 -12.49
C GLY A 56 -6.04 4.50 -11.41
N SER A 57 -5.61 3.28 -11.09
CA SER A 57 -5.88 2.69 -9.78
C SER A 57 -4.76 3.06 -8.80
N ASP A 58 -5.06 3.06 -7.51
CA ASP A 58 -4.12 3.32 -6.42
C ASP A 58 -4.53 2.45 -5.21
N ILE A 59 -3.67 1.50 -4.86
CA ILE A 59 -3.97 0.48 -3.84
C ILE A 59 -2.72 0.16 -3.04
N THR A 60 -2.83 0.28 -1.73
CA THR A 60 -1.82 -0.17 -0.76
C THR A 60 -2.26 -1.46 -0.07
N CYS A 61 -1.36 -2.44 0.04
CA CYS A 61 -1.56 -3.68 0.82
C CYS A 61 -0.41 -3.86 1.81
N SER A 62 -0.76 -4.08 3.09
CA SER A 62 0.21 -4.35 4.16
C SER A 62 0.03 -5.76 4.72
N PHE A 63 1.09 -6.56 4.76
CA PHE A 63 1.03 -7.97 5.15
C PHE A 63 2.39 -8.50 5.65
N PRO A 64 2.42 -9.53 6.51
CA PRO A 64 3.66 -10.16 6.96
C PRO A 64 4.29 -10.97 5.82
N ALA A 65 5.59 -10.80 5.60
CA ALA A 65 6.33 -11.48 4.53
C ALA A 65 6.24 -13.01 4.61
N ASN A 66 6.11 -13.56 5.82
CA ASN A 66 6.02 -14.98 6.11
C ASN A 66 4.57 -15.49 6.26
N GLY A 67 3.58 -14.65 5.97
CA GLY A 67 2.16 -15.02 6.03
C GLY A 67 1.55 -15.08 7.43
N LYS A 68 2.30 -14.77 8.50
CA LYS A 68 1.80 -14.78 9.87
C LYS A 68 2.15 -13.51 10.63
N PHE A 69 1.14 -12.77 11.06
CA PHE A 69 1.33 -11.59 11.90
C PHE A 69 1.90 -11.99 13.28
N THR A 70 2.85 -11.21 13.78
CA THR A 70 3.13 -11.13 15.23
C THR A 70 2.04 -10.32 15.94
N GLU A 71 2.00 -10.38 17.27
CA GLU A 71 1.04 -9.58 18.04
C GLU A 71 1.25 -8.06 17.82
N ASP A 72 2.49 -7.59 17.79
CA ASP A 72 2.79 -6.18 17.52
C ASP A 72 2.37 -5.74 16.12
N GLN A 73 2.66 -6.56 15.09
CA GLN A 73 2.25 -6.27 13.72
C GLN A 73 0.73 -6.23 13.60
N LYS A 74 0.03 -7.18 14.24
CA LYS A 74 -1.43 -7.26 14.25
C LYS A 74 -2.07 -6.07 14.97
N ALA A 75 -1.48 -5.61 16.07
CA ALA A 75 -1.97 -4.45 16.82
C ALA A 75 -1.96 -3.18 15.97
N ILE A 76 -0.85 -2.92 15.27
CA ILE A 76 -0.74 -1.77 14.36
C ILE A 76 -1.65 -1.93 13.15
N TYR A 77 -1.65 -3.12 12.51
CA TYR A 77 -2.50 -3.39 11.35
C TYR A 77 -3.98 -3.15 11.66
N ASN A 78 -4.49 -3.70 12.77
CA ASN A 78 -5.89 -3.54 13.15
C ASN A 78 -6.26 -2.10 13.51
N SER A 79 -5.33 -1.33 14.06
CA SER A 79 -5.55 0.10 14.32
C SER A 79 -5.77 0.87 13.00
N VAL A 80 -4.95 0.60 11.98
CA VAL A 80 -5.10 1.22 10.66
C VAL A 80 -6.36 0.71 9.93
N LEU A 81 -6.65 -0.59 10.00
CA LEU A 81 -7.86 -1.17 9.42
C LEU A 81 -9.13 -0.56 10.03
N ALA A 82 -9.16 -0.37 11.35
CA ALA A 82 -10.29 0.26 12.03
C ALA A 82 -10.50 1.70 11.55
N ALA A 83 -9.42 2.48 11.41
CA ALA A 83 -9.49 3.83 10.87
C ALA A 83 -10.02 3.84 9.42
N GLN A 84 -9.50 2.95 8.55
CA GLN A 84 -9.96 2.84 7.16
C GLN A 84 -11.46 2.54 7.06
N LEU A 85 -11.95 1.58 7.85
CA LEU A 85 -13.36 1.21 7.87
C LEU A 85 -14.23 2.36 8.38
N ALA A 86 -13.79 3.08 9.43
CA ALA A 86 -14.50 4.24 9.94
C ALA A 86 -14.60 5.36 8.89
N CYS A 87 -13.52 5.65 8.15
CA CYS A 87 -13.57 6.62 7.05
C CYS A 87 -14.54 6.17 5.95
N PHE A 88 -14.57 4.88 5.58
CA PHE A 88 -15.55 4.37 4.59
C PHE A 88 -16.99 4.58 5.01
N ASP A 89 -17.31 4.35 6.29
CA ASP A 89 -18.67 4.59 6.83
C ASP A 89 -19.03 6.09 6.89
N PHE A 90 -18.02 6.96 6.96
CA PHE A 90 -18.20 8.41 7.05
C PHE A 90 -18.45 9.10 5.69
N ILE A 91 -17.95 8.51 4.59
CA ILE A 91 -17.99 9.12 3.25
C ILE A 91 -19.41 9.21 2.70
N LYS A 92 -19.88 10.44 2.48
CA LYS A 92 -21.15 10.75 1.80
C LYS A 92 -21.14 12.20 1.28
N PRO A 93 -22.05 12.58 0.37
CA PRO A 93 -22.15 13.96 -0.10
C PRO A 93 -22.32 14.97 1.04
N GLY A 94 -21.61 16.09 0.95
CA GLY A 94 -21.68 17.19 1.93
C GLY A 94 -20.76 17.06 3.14
N VAL A 95 -20.10 15.90 3.33
CA VAL A 95 -19.06 15.72 4.35
C VAL A 95 -17.73 16.31 3.86
N SER A 96 -17.02 17.04 4.72
CA SER A 96 -15.70 17.56 4.42
C SER A 96 -14.62 16.49 4.59
N TRP A 97 -13.63 16.50 3.70
CA TRP A 97 -12.48 15.60 3.80
C TRP A 97 -11.71 15.73 5.12
N VAL A 98 -11.60 16.94 5.68
CA VAL A 98 -10.84 17.20 6.92
C VAL A 98 -11.57 16.73 8.19
N ASP A 99 -12.85 16.36 8.08
CA ASP A 99 -13.65 15.89 9.20
C ASP A 99 -13.59 14.35 9.37
N ALA A 100 -13.06 13.65 8.36
CA ALA A 100 -12.97 12.20 8.29
C ALA A 100 -11.76 11.62 9.04
#